data_AF-A0AAJ0CWP0-F1
#
_entry.id   AF-A0AAJ0CWP0-F1
#
_cell.length_a   1.000
_cell.length_b   1.000
_cell.length_c   1.000
_cell.angle_alpha   90.00
_cell.angle_beta   90.00
_cell.angle_gamma   90.00
#
_symmetry.space_group_name_H-M   'P 1'
#
loop_
_entity.id
_entity.type
_entity.pdbx_description
1 polymer ?
#
loop_
_entity_poly.entity_id
_entity_poly.type
_entity_poly.pdbx_seq_one_letter_code
_entity_poly.pdbx_strand_id
1 'polypeptide(L)'
;MEASPLTRQPAPEVFTPKILELYVALFKVCHSPSDCIDWGLTDEYDGEEKSDGFWREFFLLRPDRQSLRTLLNDIPPADVLSFEGRTRELFGKAIVAVKAGQGLAPLHALDTLTIFLACLLSKKYPHPSSAIITVLAGLDHIDAIFTEFISTLDAIVRNGEIVIIRYKAIKLLLAVTAGAYQTTLLTYMIQRDLFPAVMKFVQDSTTPGYVLEPYILLGLLANYNKFEFQNPYRLRFNDFVNETTIQKIIHCVGYTCQALRLDYIDIQDDLPEGWTLSNTLNLIGLGLIIRGSKPEKKPVYDAETAKQLFSDQ
;
A
#
# COMPACT_ATOMS: atom_id res chain seq x y z
N MET A 1 1.03 16.92 57.35
CA MET A 1 0.47 17.43 56.09
C MET A 1 0.78 16.40 55.02
N GLU A 2 -0.23 15.62 54.66
CA GLU A 2 -0.11 14.60 53.62
C GLU A 2 0.08 15.29 52.26
N ALA A 3 1.10 14.87 51.52
CA ALA A 3 1.42 15.43 50.21
C ALA A 3 0.31 15.07 49.21
N SER A 4 -0.24 16.10 48.56
CA SER A 4 -1.33 15.99 47.60
C SER A 4 -0.94 15.08 46.40
N PRO A 5 -1.78 14.12 45.96
CA PRO A 5 -1.42 13.05 45.02
C PRO A 5 -1.40 13.48 43.54
N LEU A 6 -1.24 14.77 43.26
CA LEU A 6 -1.24 15.36 41.92
C LEU A 6 0.13 15.95 41.59
N THR A 7 1.19 15.15 41.74
CA THR A 7 2.47 15.46 41.09
C THR A 7 2.30 15.28 39.59
N ARG A 8 2.18 16.39 38.86
CA ARG A 8 2.32 16.42 37.40
C ARG A 8 3.62 15.71 37.03
N GLN A 9 3.51 14.60 36.32
CA GLN A 9 4.67 13.93 35.75
C GLN A 9 5.38 14.94 34.83
N PRO A 10 6.72 15.02 34.86
CA PRO A 10 7.46 15.85 33.92
C PRO A 10 7.13 15.39 32.51
N ALA A 11 6.81 16.34 31.62
CA ALA A 11 6.57 16.02 30.22
C ALA A 11 7.84 15.36 29.65
N PRO A 12 7.72 14.24 28.92
CA PRO A 12 8.88 13.59 28.31
C PRO A 12 9.56 14.56 27.34
N GLU A 13 10.89 14.60 27.35
CA GLU A 13 11.71 15.51 26.54
C GLU A 13 11.56 15.27 25.03
N VAL A 14 11.06 14.09 24.64
CA VAL A 14 10.67 13.76 23.26
C VAL A 14 9.32 13.05 23.30
N PHE A 15 8.32 13.58 22.58
CA PHE A 15 7.01 12.93 22.44
C PHE A 15 7.10 11.86 21.36
N THR A 16 7.38 10.62 21.74
CA THR A 16 7.27 9.47 20.84
C THR A 16 5.80 9.10 20.67
N PRO A 17 5.26 9.08 19.43
CA PRO A 17 3.91 8.59 19.20
C PRO A 17 3.76 7.16 19.70
N LYS A 18 2.71 6.90 20.50
CA LYS A 18 2.46 5.59 21.12
C LYS A 18 2.46 4.43 20.12
N ILE A 19 2.01 4.68 18.90
CA ILE A 19 2.01 3.68 17.83
C ILE A 19 3.41 3.16 17.48
N LEU A 20 4.46 3.98 17.60
CA LEU A 20 5.83 3.57 17.36
C LEU A 20 6.33 2.60 18.45
N GLU A 21 5.96 2.85 19.71
CA GLU A 21 6.26 1.94 20.82
C GLU A 21 5.61 0.56 20.60
N LEU A 22 4.38 0.55 20.08
CA LEU A 22 3.68 -0.70 19.75
C LEU A 22 4.36 -1.45 18.59
N TYR A 23 4.90 -0.73 17.58
CA TYR A 23 5.68 -1.36 16.50
C TYR A 23 6.96 -2.01 17.04
N VAL A 24 7.71 -1.31 17.91
CA VAL A 24 8.91 -1.86 18.53
C VAL A 24 8.57 -3.07 19.40
N ALA A 25 7.50 -2.99 20.20
CA ALA A 25 7.05 -4.10 21.05
C ALA A 25 6.56 -5.33 20.26
N LEU A 26 6.06 -5.13 19.04
CA LEU A 26 5.62 -6.20 18.13
C LEU A 26 6.81 -6.84 17.42
N PHE A 27 7.67 -6.04 16.79
CA PHE A 27 8.75 -6.56 15.95
C PHE A 27 10.08 -6.79 16.69
N LYS A 28 10.22 -6.36 17.95
CA LYS A 28 11.45 -6.45 18.78
C LYS A 28 12.71 -5.98 18.01
N VAL A 29 12.61 -4.86 17.27
CA VAL A 29 13.73 -4.32 16.47
C VAL A 29 14.69 -3.54 17.38
N CYS A 30 15.95 -3.99 17.51
CA CYS A 30 17.02 -3.22 18.16
C CYS A 30 17.49 -2.10 17.21
N HIS A 31 17.56 -0.85 17.69
CA HIS A 31 17.96 0.31 16.87
C HIS A 31 19.49 0.53 16.77
N SER A 32 20.31 -0.22 17.50
CA SER A 32 21.77 -0.17 17.42
C SER A 32 22.39 -1.48 17.92
N PRO A 33 23.54 -1.94 17.37
CA PRO A 33 24.32 -3.04 17.94
C PRO A 33 24.72 -2.81 19.41
N SER A 34 24.75 -1.55 19.87
CA SER A 34 25.03 -1.16 21.25
C SER A 34 23.79 -1.08 22.14
N ASP A 35 22.59 -1.01 21.55
CA ASP A 35 21.30 -1.08 22.26
C ASP A 35 20.80 -2.51 22.39
N CYS A 36 21.57 -3.47 21.83
CA CYS A 36 21.59 -4.85 22.26
C CYS A 36 22.12 -4.92 23.70
N ILE A 37 21.38 -4.38 24.65
CA ILE A 37 21.36 -4.97 25.98
C ILE A 37 21.04 -6.43 25.73
N ASP A 38 21.96 -7.29 26.14
CA ASP A 38 21.75 -8.72 26.28
C ASP A 38 20.45 -8.91 27.09
N TRP A 39 19.31 -9.00 26.40
CA TRP A 39 18.01 -9.28 27.00
C TRP A 39 17.91 -10.77 27.38
N GLY A 40 19.03 -11.49 27.46
CA GLY A 40 19.04 -12.94 27.51
C GLY A 40 18.42 -13.45 26.22
N LEU A 41 19.16 -13.34 25.11
CA LEU A 41 18.87 -14.13 23.91
C LEU A 41 19.10 -15.61 24.24
N THR A 42 18.16 -16.22 24.94
CA THR A 42 17.81 -17.61 24.64
C THR A 42 17.02 -17.56 23.35
N ASP A 43 17.41 -18.39 22.38
CA ASP A 43 16.75 -18.64 21.09
C ASP A 43 15.34 -19.28 21.28
N GLU A 44 14.56 -18.76 22.22
CA GLU A 44 13.20 -19.20 22.50
C GLU A 44 12.26 -18.08 22.08
N TYR A 45 11.51 -18.40 21.04
CA TYR A 45 10.27 -17.75 20.72
C TYR A 45 9.37 -17.80 21.97
N ASP A 46 9.38 -16.75 22.80
CA ASP A 46 8.36 -16.61 23.85
C ASP A 46 7.01 -16.52 23.13
N GLY A 47 6.32 -17.65 22.98
CA GLY A 47 5.01 -17.79 22.35
C GLY A 47 3.88 -17.05 23.08
N GLU A 48 4.19 -15.96 23.78
CA GLU A 48 3.22 -15.11 24.42
C GLU A 48 2.49 -14.30 23.35
N GLU A 49 1.32 -14.80 22.97
CA GLU A 49 0.30 -14.03 22.25
C GLU A 49 0.11 -12.67 22.94
N LYS A 50 0.06 -11.60 22.14
CA LYS A 50 -0.17 -10.28 22.71
C LYS A 50 -1.62 -10.22 23.22
N SER A 51 -1.78 -9.59 24.38
CA SER A 51 -3.11 -9.43 24.99
C SER A 51 -4.10 -8.74 24.04
N ASP A 52 -5.40 -9.02 24.19
CA ASP A 52 -6.44 -8.35 23.40
C ASP A 52 -6.46 -6.83 23.61
N GLY A 53 -6.01 -6.35 24.78
CA GLY A 53 -5.84 -4.93 25.05
C GLY A 53 -4.80 -4.26 24.14
N PHE A 54 -3.69 -4.96 23.87
CA PHE A 54 -2.64 -4.50 22.95
C PHE A 54 -3.20 -4.29 21.55
N TRP A 55 -3.92 -5.28 21.00
CA TRP A 55 -4.48 -5.19 19.65
C TRP A 55 -5.57 -4.13 19.53
N ARG A 56 -6.37 -3.98 20.58
CA ARG A 56 -7.38 -2.91 20.64
C ARG A 56 -6.74 -1.53 20.58
N GLU A 57 -5.66 -1.30 21.33
CA GLU A 57 -4.90 -0.05 21.27
C GLU A 57 -4.23 0.15 19.90
N PHE A 58 -3.61 -0.92 19.38
CA PHE A 58 -2.90 -0.91 18.11
C PHE A 58 -3.79 -0.45 16.93
N PHE A 59 -5.02 -0.98 16.82
CA PHE A 59 -5.94 -0.57 15.75
C PHE A 59 -6.74 0.69 16.09
N LEU A 60 -6.76 1.13 17.35
CA LEU A 60 -7.36 2.41 17.72
C LEU A 60 -6.52 3.59 17.22
N LEU A 61 -5.20 3.47 17.29
CA LEU A 61 -4.26 4.51 16.87
C LEU A 61 -4.12 4.57 15.35
N ARG A 62 -3.93 5.78 14.82
CA ARG A 62 -3.65 5.97 13.40
C ARG A 62 -2.26 5.38 13.08
N PRO A 63 -2.13 4.53 12.05
CA PRO A 63 -0.84 3.97 11.69
C PRO A 63 0.08 5.05 11.12
N ASP A 64 1.33 5.06 11.58
CA ASP A 64 2.39 5.84 10.95
C ASP A 64 2.91 5.05 9.75
N ARG A 65 2.53 5.51 8.56
CA ARG A 65 2.79 4.77 7.32
C ARG A 65 4.27 4.73 6.96
N GLN A 66 4.99 5.82 7.21
CA GLN A 66 6.39 5.93 6.84
C GLN A 66 7.24 5.10 7.80
N SER A 67 7.04 5.27 9.11
CA SER A 67 7.79 4.51 10.11
C SER A 67 7.56 3.01 10.01
N LEU A 68 6.30 2.57 9.83
CA LEU A 68 6.01 1.15 9.66
C LEU A 68 6.66 0.58 8.40
N ARG A 69 6.64 1.34 7.29
CA ARG A 69 7.26 0.91 6.02
C ARG A 69 8.76 0.78 6.14
N THR A 70 9.43 1.76 6.73
CA THR A 70 10.88 1.73 6.98
C THR A 70 11.24 0.54 7.85
N LEU A 71 10.57 0.40 9.00
CA LEU A 71 10.80 -0.71 9.92
C LEU A 71 10.67 -2.07 9.23
N LEU A 72 9.60 -2.29 8.46
CA LEU A 72 9.40 -3.56 7.77
C LEU A 72 10.38 -3.79 6.62
N ASN A 73 10.84 -2.73 5.94
CA ASN A 73 11.81 -2.85 4.86
C ASN A 73 13.20 -3.21 5.39
N ASP A 74 13.60 -2.68 6.54
CA ASP A 74 14.90 -2.90 7.16
C ASP A 74 15.09 -4.34 7.64
N ILE A 75 14.00 -5.05 7.93
CA ILE A 75 14.08 -6.46 8.36
C ILE A 75 14.41 -7.38 7.16
N PRO A 76 15.48 -8.17 7.20
CA PRO A 76 15.83 -9.06 6.09
C PRO A 76 14.84 -10.24 5.96
N PRO A 77 14.70 -10.85 4.77
CA PRO A 77 13.74 -11.93 4.53
C PRO A 77 13.91 -13.16 5.44
N ALA A 78 15.14 -13.45 5.86
CA ALA A 78 15.44 -14.56 6.77
C ALA A 78 14.87 -14.33 8.17
N ASP A 79 15.01 -13.11 8.68
CA ASP A 79 14.48 -12.73 10.00
C ASP A 79 12.95 -12.71 9.97
N VAL A 80 12.32 -12.31 8.87
CA VAL A 80 10.85 -12.39 8.73
C VAL A 80 10.32 -13.80 9.00
N LEU A 81 11.06 -14.83 8.58
CA LEU A 81 10.68 -16.22 8.83
C LEU A 81 10.88 -16.64 10.30
N SER A 82 11.82 -16.01 11.03
CA SER A 82 12.05 -16.34 12.44
C SER A 82 10.99 -15.77 13.39
N PHE A 83 10.33 -14.66 13.03
CA PHE A 83 9.21 -14.09 13.80
C PHE A 83 7.82 -14.34 13.18
N GLU A 84 7.67 -15.42 12.42
CA GLU A 84 6.45 -15.79 11.69
C GLU A 84 5.16 -15.84 12.52
N GLY A 85 5.21 -16.20 13.81
CA GLY A 85 4.00 -16.21 14.64
C GLY A 85 3.47 -14.80 14.91
N ARG A 86 4.34 -13.78 14.99
CA ARG A 86 3.91 -12.38 15.19
C ARG A 86 3.33 -11.78 13.93
N THR A 87 3.88 -12.14 12.77
CA THR A 87 3.32 -11.75 11.47
C THR A 87 1.95 -12.39 11.26
N ARG A 88 1.77 -13.66 11.63
CA ARG A 88 0.47 -14.36 11.62
C ARG A 88 -0.51 -13.70 12.60
N GLU A 89 -0.08 -13.39 13.82
CA GLU A 89 -0.93 -12.75 14.83
C GLU A 89 -1.42 -11.37 14.37
N LEU A 90 -0.52 -10.53 13.85
CA LEU A 90 -0.87 -9.24 13.26
C LEU A 90 -1.88 -9.40 12.12
N PHE A 91 -1.64 -10.35 11.21
CA PHE A 91 -2.53 -10.60 10.08
C PHE A 91 -3.92 -11.05 10.54
N GLY A 92 -3.98 -12.04 11.44
CA GLY A 92 -5.24 -12.56 11.98
C GLY A 92 -6.03 -11.51 12.77
N LYS A 93 -5.39 -10.80 13.71
CA LYS A 93 -6.05 -9.77 14.52
C LYS A 93 -6.50 -8.57 13.67
N ALA A 94 -5.77 -8.23 12.61
CA ALA A 94 -6.21 -7.20 11.67
C ALA A 94 -7.46 -7.64 10.88
N ILE A 95 -7.54 -8.89 10.43
CA ILE A 95 -8.76 -9.42 9.78
C ILE A 95 -9.97 -9.33 10.72
N VAL A 96 -9.78 -9.72 11.99
CA VAL A 96 -10.82 -9.62 13.02
C VAL A 96 -11.25 -8.16 13.22
N ALA A 97 -10.31 -7.23 13.31
CA ALA A 97 -10.61 -5.80 13.47
C ALA A 97 -11.36 -5.21 12.25
N VAL A 98 -10.98 -5.62 11.04
CA VAL A 98 -11.65 -5.24 9.79
C VAL A 98 -13.09 -5.77 9.76
N LYS A 99 -13.30 -7.04 10.15
CA LYS A 99 -14.61 -7.70 10.17
C LYS A 99 -15.54 -7.14 11.24
N ALA A 100 -15.00 -6.74 12.40
CA ALA A 100 -15.77 -6.14 13.47
C ALA A 100 -16.45 -4.83 13.03
N GLY A 101 -15.81 -4.06 12.14
CA GLY A 101 -16.41 -2.87 11.53
C GLY A 101 -16.69 -1.72 12.51
N GLN A 102 -16.10 -1.74 13.71
CA GLN A 102 -16.40 -0.77 14.77
C GLN A 102 -15.49 0.46 14.71
N GLY A 103 -16.08 1.65 14.55
CA GLY A 103 -15.37 2.92 14.60
C GLY A 103 -14.28 3.06 13.54
N LEU A 104 -13.10 3.55 13.94
CA LEU A 104 -11.95 3.76 13.04
C LEU A 104 -11.02 2.55 12.92
N ALA A 105 -11.19 1.53 13.77
CA ALA A 105 -10.37 0.33 13.77
C ALA A 105 -10.27 -0.38 12.40
N PRO A 106 -11.36 -0.60 11.64
CA PRO A 106 -11.25 -1.23 10.31
C PRO A 106 -10.43 -0.37 9.34
N LEU A 107 -10.51 0.96 9.43
CA LEU A 107 -9.76 1.87 8.57
C LEU A 107 -8.26 1.78 8.84
N HIS A 108 -7.87 1.81 10.12
CA HIS A 108 -6.48 1.70 10.54
C HIS A 108 -5.92 0.30 10.26
N ALA A 109 -6.70 -0.75 10.52
CA ALA A 109 -6.32 -2.13 10.21
C ALA A 109 -6.07 -2.35 8.71
N LEU A 110 -6.93 -1.80 7.82
CA LEU A 110 -6.71 -1.86 6.37
C LEU A 110 -5.44 -1.11 5.94
N ASP A 111 -5.16 0.06 6.51
CA ASP A 111 -3.94 0.81 6.22
C ASP A 111 -2.69 0.04 6.67
N THR A 112 -2.69 -0.50 7.89
CA THR A 112 -1.59 -1.32 8.41
C THR A 112 -1.38 -2.57 7.55
N LEU A 113 -2.45 -3.30 7.22
CA LEU A 113 -2.37 -4.49 6.35
C LEU A 113 -1.82 -4.16 4.97
N THR A 114 -2.18 -3.00 4.41
CA THR A 114 -1.71 -2.58 3.08
C THR A 114 -0.20 -2.39 3.10
N ILE A 115 0.34 -1.70 4.10
CA ILE A 115 1.78 -1.47 4.25
C ILE A 115 2.50 -2.78 4.55
N PHE A 116 1.95 -3.55 5.48
CA PHE A 116 2.48 -4.83 5.92
C PHE A 116 2.66 -5.80 4.74
N LEU A 117 1.60 -6.02 3.96
CA LEU A 117 1.64 -6.92 2.81
C LEU A 117 2.48 -6.34 1.66
N ALA A 118 2.43 -5.03 1.40
CA ALA A 118 3.28 -4.42 0.38
C ALA A 118 4.78 -4.63 0.68
N CYS A 119 5.19 -4.44 1.93
CA CYS A 119 6.57 -4.67 2.35
C CYS A 119 6.92 -6.16 2.33
N LEU A 120 6.13 -7.01 2.99
CA LEU A 120 6.44 -8.43 3.10
C LEU A 120 6.46 -9.17 1.76
N LEU A 121 5.51 -8.89 0.88
CA LEU A 121 5.40 -9.57 -0.42
C LEU A 121 6.45 -9.08 -1.43
N SER A 122 6.97 -7.86 -1.26
CA SER A 122 8.05 -7.31 -2.09
C SER A 122 9.43 -7.91 -1.81
N LYS A 123 9.59 -8.61 -0.68
CA LYS A 123 10.86 -9.23 -0.28
C LYS A 123 11.20 -10.44 -1.16
N LYS A 124 12.49 -10.58 -1.46
CA LYS A 124 13.01 -11.68 -2.28
C LYS A 124 13.29 -12.91 -1.40
N TYR A 125 12.30 -13.79 -1.28
CA TYR A 125 12.47 -15.08 -0.61
C TYR A 125 13.07 -16.12 -1.56
N PRO A 126 13.84 -17.10 -1.05
CA PRO A 126 14.32 -18.23 -1.85
C PRO A 126 13.16 -19.05 -2.46
N HIS A 127 12.08 -19.24 -1.68
CA HIS A 127 10.87 -19.94 -2.09
C HIS A 127 9.64 -19.08 -1.80
N PRO A 128 9.25 -18.15 -2.70
CA PRO A 128 8.27 -17.10 -2.43
C PRO A 128 6.91 -17.66 -2.00
N SER A 129 6.37 -18.65 -2.71
CA SER A 129 5.06 -19.24 -2.37
C SER A 129 5.05 -19.84 -0.95
N SER A 130 6.04 -20.67 -0.61
CA SER A 130 6.10 -21.32 0.71
C SER A 130 6.39 -20.32 1.84
N ALA A 131 7.35 -19.42 1.64
CA ALA A 131 7.73 -18.42 2.61
C ALA A 131 6.58 -17.48 2.95
N ILE A 132 5.87 -16.97 1.93
CA ILE A 132 4.74 -16.06 2.15
C ILE A 132 3.59 -16.78 2.89
N ILE A 133 3.27 -18.02 2.51
CA ILE A 133 2.25 -18.81 3.20
C ILE A 133 2.62 -19.01 4.68
N THR A 134 3.87 -19.36 4.92
CA THR A 134 4.45 -19.56 6.24
C THR A 134 4.33 -18.29 7.10
N VAL A 135 4.67 -17.12 6.56
CA VAL A 135 4.62 -15.84 7.28
C VAL A 135 3.18 -15.35 7.56
N LEU A 136 2.22 -15.66 6.68
CA LEU A 136 0.86 -15.12 6.79
C LEU A 136 -0.11 -15.99 7.59
N ALA A 137 -0.04 -17.31 7.42
CA ALA A 137 -1.05 -18.23 7.98
C ALA A 137 -0.46 -19.56 8.48
N GLY A 138 0.76 -19.91 8.08
CA GLY A 138 1.26 -21.27 8.19
C GLY A 138 0.65 -22.18 7.12
N LEU A 139 1.32 -23.30 6.83
CA LEU A 139 0.92 -24.21 5.76
C LEU A 139 -0.43 -24.90 6.04
N ASP A 140 -0.74 -25.17 7.32
CA ASP A 140 -1.92 -25.96 7.68
C ASP A 140 -3.24 -25.16 7.60
N HIS A 141 -3.17 -23.83 7.77
CA HIS A 141 -4.35 -22.98 7.93
C HIS A 141 -4.54 -21.96 6.79
N ILE A 142 -3.67 -21.99 5.77
CA ILE A 142 -3.67 -21.00 4.70
C ILE A 142 -5.00 -20.95 3.95
N ASP A 143 -5.59 -22.09 3.61
CA ASP A 143 -6.83 -22.14 2.86
C ASP A 143 -7.96 -21.43 3.61
N ALA A 144 -8.10 -21.72 4.91
CA ALA A 144 -9.12 -21.12 5.76
C ALA A 144 -8.89 -19.61 5.93
N ILE A 145 -7.68 -19.23 6.33
CA ILE A 145 -7.34 -17.83 6.63
C ILE A 145 -7.44 -16.96 5.37
N PHE A 146 -6.89 -17.42 4.24
CA PHE A 146 -6.86 -16.62 3.01
C PHE A 146 -8.25 -16.57 2.35
N THR A 147 -9.03 -17.65 2.41
CA THR A 147 -10.43 -17.63 1.96
C THR A 147 -11.27 -16.66 2.78
N GLU A 148 -11.10 -16.63 4.12
CA GLU A 148 -11.77 -15.66 4.98
C GLU A 148 -11.32 -14.23 4.70
N PHE A 149 -10.01 -14.02 4.52
CA PHE A 149 -9.43 -12.71 4.18
C PHE A 149 -10.04 -12.15 2.88
N ILE A 150 -9.99 -12.91 1.79
CA ILE A 150 -10.53 -12.48 0.50
C ILE A 150 -12.05 -12.30 0.56
N SER A 151 -12.77 -13.17 1.28
CA SER A 151 -14.23 -13.05 1.46
C SER A 151 -14.60 -11.79 2.24
N THR A 152 -13.82 -11.43 3.26
CA THR A 152 -14.03 -10.22 4.06
C THR A 152 -13.83 -8.96 3.20
N LEU A 153 -12.77 -8.93 2.38
CA LEU A 153 -12.51 -7.81 1.47
C LEU A 153 -13.56 -7.70 0.36
N ASP A 154 -13.97 -8.81 -0.26
CA ASP A 154 -15.08 -8.83 -1.23
C ASP A 154 -16.36 -8.25 -0.63
N ALA A 155 -16.72 -8.67 0.59
CA ALA A 155 -17.91 -8.16 1.28
C ALA A 155 -17.82 -6.64 1.53
N ILE A 156 -16.66 -6.15 1.98
CA ILE A 156 -16.43 -4.72 2.21
C ILE A 156 -16.52 -3.95 0.90
N VAL A 157 -15.84 -4.39 -0.16
CA VAL A 157 -15.86 -3.71 -1.46
C VAL A 157 -17.26 -3.67 -2.05
N ARG A 158 -18.04 -4.74 -1.88
CA ARG A 158 -19.40 -4.87 -2.41
C ARG A 158 -20.45 -4.09 -1.63
N ASN A 159 -20.38 -4.14 -0.30
CA ASN A 159 -21.47 -3.72 0.59
C ASN A 159 -21.09 -2.62 1.60
N GLY A 160 -19.82 -2.18 1.63
CA GLY A 160 -19.39 -1.16 2.57
C GLY A 160 -20.17 0.14 2.41
N GLU A 161 -20.63 0.71 3.51
CA GLU A 161 -21.36 1.99 3.53
C GLU A 161 -20.43 3.17 3.22
N ILE A 162 -19.21 3.11 3.75
CA ILE A 162 -18.23 4.19 3.66
C ILE A 162 -17.29 3.94 2.48
N VAL A 163 -17.37 4.79 1.46
CA VAL A 163 -16.56 4.70 0.22
C VAL A 163 -15.06 4.60 0.51
N ILE A 164 -14.55 5.32 1.51
CA ILE A 164 -13.13 5.30 1.85
C ILE A 164 -12.65 3.93 2.35
N ILE A 165 -13.49 3.18 3.05
CA ILE A 165 -13.18 1.84 3.54
C ILE A 165 -13.17 0.85 2.36
N ARG A 166 -14.15 0.95 1.46
CA ARG A 166 -14.19 0.17 0.21
C ARG A 166 -12.92 0.40 -0.61
N TYR A 167 -12.52 1.66 -0.77
CA TYR A 167 -11.31 2.01 -1.52
C TYR A 167 -10.05 1.47 -0.85
N LYS A 168 -9.91 1.57 0.49
CA LYS A 168 -8.78 0.97 1.22
C LYS A 168 -8.73 -0.55 1.08
N ALA A 169 -9.87 -1.24 1.07
CA ALA A 169 -9.93 -2.67 0.79
C ALA A 169 -9.44 -2.99 -0.63
N ILE A 170 -9.77 -2.16 -1.63
CA ILE A 170 -9.22 -2.31 -2.99
C ILE A 170 -7.72 -2.07 -3.02
N LYS A 171 -7.19 -1.05 -2.32
CA LYS A 171 -5.74 -0.82 -2.22
C LYS A 171 -5.02 -2.02 -1.61
N LEU A 172 -5.61 -2.62 -0.57
CA LEU A 172 -5.09 -3.84 0.05
C LEU A 172 -5.09 -5.02 -0.94
N LEU A 173 -6.20 -5.26 -1.64
CA LEU A 173 -6.28 -6.29 -2.68
C LEU A 173 -5.21 -6.07 -3.76
N LEU A 174 -5.06 -4.84 -4.24
CA LEU A 174 -4.06 -4.49 -5.25
C LEU A 174 -2.63 -4.72 -4.75
N ALA A 175 -2.31 -4.33 -3.51
CA ALA A 175 -1.00 -4.57 -2.91
C ALA A 175 -0.69 -6.07 -2.84
N VAL A 176 -1.68 -6.88 -2.46
CA VAL A 176 -1.55 -8.36 -2.42
C VAL A 176 -1.38 -8.93 -3.82
N THR A 177 -2.20 -8.52 -4.79
CA THR A 177 -2.11 -9.02 -6.18
C THR A 177 -0.77 -8.65 -6.82
N ALA A 178 -0.27 -7.43 -6.59
CA ALA A 178 1.00 -6.98 -7.13
C ALA A 178 2.20 -7.70 -6.48
N GLY A 179 2.21 -7.86 -5.15
CA GLY A 179 3.31 -8.50 -4.44
C GLY A 179 3.32 -10.03 -4.55
N ALA A 180 2.15 -10.66 -4.57
CA ALA A 180 2.01 -12.10 -4.60
C ALA A 180 1.79 -12.66 -6.02
N TYR A 181 2.02 -11.86 -7.08
CA TYR A 181 1.63 -12.20 -8.46
C TYR A 181 2.16 -13.55 -8.96
N GLN A 182 3.36 -13.94 -8.54
CA GLN A 182 4.01 -15.20 -8.93
C GLN A 182 3.66 -16.39 -8.00
N THR A 183 2.76 -16.20 -7.03
CA THR A 183 2.40 -17.21 -6.03
C THR A 183 1.05 -17.85 -6.32
N THR A 184 0.75 -18.93 -5.60
CA THR A 184 -0.55 -19.61 -5.64
C THR A 184 -1.66 -18.85 -4.89
N LEU A 185 -1.33 -17.77 -4.16
CA LEU A 185 -2.31 -17.00 -3.39
C LEU A 185 -3.35 -16.28 -4.25
N LEU A 186 -3.00 -15.95 -5.51
CA LEU A 186 -3.95 -15.33 -6.43
C LEU A 186 -5.09 -16.28 -6.83
N THR A 187 -4.90 -17.60 -6.68
CA THR A 187 -5.94 -18.59 -6.94
C THR A 187 -7.17 -18.38 -6.06
N TYR A 188 -7.00 -17.97 -4.79
CA TYR A 188 -8.13 -17.66 -3.90
C TYR A 188 -8.94 -16.44 -4.38
N MET A 189 -8.26 -15.43 -4.94
CA MET A 189 -8.92 -14.26 -5.55
C MET A 189 -9.69 -14.66 -6.81
N ILE A 190 -9.18 -15.64 -7.56
CA ILE A 190 -9.85 -16.15 -8.76
C ILE A 190 -11.07 -16.98 -8.40
N GLN A 191 -10.96 -17.88 -7.41
CA GLN A 191 -12.06 -18.70 -6.92
C GLN A 191 -13.20 -17.86 -6.33
N ARG A 192 -12.89 -16.77 -5.61
CA ARG A 192 -13.92 -15.89 -5.02
C ARG A 192 -14.66 -15.04 -6.05
N ASP A 193 -14.04 -14.77 -7.20
CA ASP A 193 -14.53 -13.84 -8.23
C ASP A 193 -14.82 -12.42 -7.69
N LEU A 194 -13.76 -11.61 -7.62
CA LEU A 194 -13.82 -10.21 -7.16
C LEU A 194 -14.40 -9.26 -8.22
N PHE A 195 -14.57 -9.71 -9.48
CA PHE A 195 -14.98 -8.84 -10.58
C PHE A 195 -16.29 -8.09 -10.29
N PRO A 196 -17.38 -8.72 -9.81
CA PRO A 196 -18.64 -8.02 -9.59
C PRO A 196 -18.53 -6.93 -8.50
N ALA A 197 -17.79 -7.21 -7.42
CA ALA A 197 -17.63 -6.26 -6.32
C ALA A 197 -16.82 -5.04 -6.75
N VAL A 198 -15.71 -5.26 -7.46
CA VAL A 198 -14.84 -4.19 -7.94
C VAL A 198 -15.54 -3.33 -8.99
N MET A 199 -16.27 -3.95 -9.93
CA MET A 199 -17.02 -3.21 -10.96
C MET A 199 -18.16 -2.39 -10.36
N LYS A 200 -18.87 -2.93 -9.36
CA LYS A 200 -19.86 -2.15 -8.59
C LYS A 200 -19.21 -0.93 -7.94
N PHE A 201 -18.03 -1.09 -7.32
CA PHE A 201 -17.31 0.04 -6.74
C PHE A 201 -16.95 1.12 -7.78
N VAL A 202 -16.45 0.73 -8.96
CA VAL A 202 -16.15 1.69 -10.05
C VAL A 202 -17.41 2.43 -10.49
N GLN A 203 -18.54 1.73 -10.61
CA GLN A 203 -19.83 2.33 -10.96
C GLN A 203 -20.30 3.34 -9.90
N ASP A 204 -20.22 2.97 -8.62
CA ASP A 204 -20.61 3.81 -7.50
C ASP A 204 -19.68 5.03 -7.32
N SER A 205 -18.41 4.90 -7.72
CA SER A 205 -17.43 5.96 -7.56
C SER A 205 -17.72 7.16 -8.46
N THR A 206 -17.78 8.34 -7.86
CA THR A 206 -17.92 9.64 -8.54
C THR A 206 -16.59 10.35 -8.72
N THR A 207 -15.59 9.99 -7.89
CA THR A 207 -14.27 10.61 -7.90
C THR A 207 -13.35 9.87 -8.87
N PRO A 208 -12.79 10.56 -9.89
CA PRO A 208 -11.90 9.92 -10.88
C PRO A 208 -10.70 9.22 -10.23
N GLY A 209 -10.15 9.77 -9.16
CA GLY A 209 -9.00 9.22 -8.44
C GLY A 209 -9.25 7.89 -7.73
N TYR A 210 -10.49 7.40 -7.68
CA TYR A 210 -10.80 6.07 -7.14
C TYR A 210 -11.04 5.01 -8.22
N VAL A 211 -10.99 5.36 -9.51
CA VAL A 211 -11.30 4.42 -10.61
C VAL A 211 -10.07 3.65 -11.09
N LEU A 212 -8.88 4.25 -10.97
CA LEU A 212 -7.65 3.70 -11.55
C LEU A 212 -7.21 2.40 -10.88
N GLU A 213 -7.04 2.38 -9.56
CA GLU A 213 -6.55 1.22 -8.83
C GLU A 213 -7.48 -0.01 -8.90
N PRO A 214 -8.81 0.13 -8.78
CA PRO A 214 -9.73 -0.97 -9.05
C PRO A 214 -9.56 -1.56 -10.45
N TYR A 215 -9.33 -0.72 -11.44
CA TYR A 215 -9.15 -1.16 -12.82
C TYR A 215 -7.80 -1.87 -13.01
N ILE A 216 -6.71 -1.35 -12.43
CA ILE A 216 -5.40 -2.02 -12.42
C ILE A 216 -5.51 -3.38 -11.73
N LEU A 217 -6.20 -3.49 -10.60
CA LEU A 217 -6.43 -4.75 -9.90
C LEU A 217 -7.08 -5.79 -10.82
N LEU A 218 -8.19 -5.44 -11.50
CA LEU A 218 -8.84 -6.36 -12.44
C LEU A 218 -7.95 -6.69 -13.64
N GLY A 219 -7.18 -5.72 -14.13
CA GLY A 219 -6.21 -5.92 -15.21
C GLY A 219 -5.12 -6.93 -14.83
N LEU A 220 -4.57 -6.84 -13.63
CA LEU A 220 -3.60 -7.82 -13.11
C LEU A 220 -4.23 -9.21 -12.97
N LEU A 221 -5.42 -9.29 -12.36
CA LEU A 221 -6.14 -10.56 -12.20
C LEU A 221 -6.49 -11.21 -13.54
N ALA A 222 -6.83 -10.42 -14.58
CA ALA A 222 -7.10 -10.93 -15.92
C ALA A 222 -5.85 -11.42 -16.66
N ASN A 223 -4.66 -10.91 -16.30
CA ASN A 223 -3.39 -11.33 -16.88
C ASN A 223 -2.72 -12.50 -16.15
N TYR A 224 -3.16 -12.81 -14.92
CA TYR A 224 -2.65 -13.93 -14.14
C TYR A 224 -2.80 -15.25 -14.92
N ASN A 225 -1.68 -15.96 -15.08
CA ASN A 225 -1.57 -17.25 -15.76
C ASN A 225 -2.32 -17.33 -17.10
N LYS A 226 -2.37 -16.22 -17.84
CA LYS A 226 -3.16 -16.08 -19.08
C LYS A 226 -2.84 -17.09 -20.18
N PHE A 227 -1.68 -17.76 -20.08
CA PHE A 227 -1.21 -18.77 -21.02
C PHE A 227 -1.38 -20.20 -20.50
N GLU A 228 -1.65 -20.38 -19.20
CA GLU A 228 -1.73 -21.71 -18.57
C GLU A 228 -3.17 -22.20 -18.44
N PHE A 229 -4.14 -21.30 -18.25
CA PHE A 229 -5.55 -21.66 -18.18
C PHE A 229 -6.49 -20.55 -18.68
N GLN A 230 -7.77 -20.92 -18.87
CA GLN A 230 -8.82 -19.97 -19.24
C GLN A 230 -9.23 -19.11 -18.04
N ASN A 231 -8.69 -17.89 -17.97
CA ASN A 231 -8.94 -16.98 -16.87
C ASN A 231 -10.37 -16.39 -16.92
N PRO A 232 -11.19 -16.52 -15.85
CA PRO A 232 -12.58 -16.04 -15.84
C PRO A 232 -12.70 -14.51 -15.94
N TYR A 233 -11.74 -13.74 -15.42
CA TYR A 233 -11.75 -12.28 -15.54
C TYR A 233 -11.61 -11.84 -16.99
N ARG A 234 -10.82 -12.57 -17.79
CA ARG A 234 -10.66 -12.29 -19.21
C ARG A 234 -11.95 -12.53 -19.99
N LEU A 235 -12.67 -13.60 -19.68
CA LEU A 235 -14.00 -13.84 -20.28
C LEU A 235 -14.97 -12.72 -19.93
N ARG A 236 -15.02 -12.33 -18.65
CA ARG A 236 -15.85 -11.22 -18.19
C ARG A 236 -15.52 -9.90 -18.90
N PHE A 237 -14.24 -9.62 -19.15
CA PHE A 237 -13.83 -8.44 -19.92
C PHE A 237 -14.24 -8.52 -21.39
N ASN A 238 -14.16 -9.70 -22.02
CA ASN A 238 -14.61 -9.87 -23.40
C ASN A 238 -16.12 -9.66 -23.54
N ASP A 239 -16.89 -10.11 -22.55
CA ASP A 239 -18.36 -10.00 -22.52
C ASP A 239 -18.84 -8.69 -21.86
N PHE A 240 -17.92 -7.78 -21.53
CA PHE A 240 -18.24 -6.60 -20.73
C PHE A 240 -18.98 -5.53 -21.55
N VAL A 241 -20.27 -5.34 -21.25
CA VAL A 241 -21.11 -4.31 -21.89
C VAL A 241 -21.66 -3.36 -20.83
N ASN A 242 -20.93 -2.28 -20.55
CA ASN A 242 -21.39 -1.18 -19.69
C ASN A 242 -20.72 0.13 -20.12
N GLU A 243 -21.38 0.85 -21.03
CA GLU A 243 -20.83 2.08 -21.63
C GLU A 243 -20.44 3.13 -20.58
N THR A 244 -21.28 3.37 -19.58
CA THR A 244 -21.02 4.32 -18.49
C THR A 244 -19.72 4.02 -17.76
N THR A 245 -19.48 2.74 -17.44
CA THR A 245 -18.25 2.31 -16.75
C THR A 245 -17.05 2.41 -17.69
N ILE A 246 -17.20 2.04 -18.96
CA ILE A 246 -16.15 2.14 -19.97
C ILE A 246 -15.72 3.61 -20.14
N GLN A 247 -16.67 4.54 -20.26
CA GLN A 247 -16.39 5.97 -20.36
C GLN A 247 -15.64 6.48 -19.11
N LYS A 248 -16.07 6.09 -17.91
CA LYS A 248 -15.36 6.44 -16.66
C LYS A 248 -13.91 5.97 -16.67
N ILE A 249 -13.66 4.73 -17.12
CA ILE A 249 -12.30 4.18 -17.24
C ILE A 249 -11.48 4.97 -18.26
N ILE A 250 -12.03 5.26 -19.45
CA ILE A 250 -11.34 6.05 -20.48
C ILE A 250 -10.96 7.44 -19.96
N HIS A 251 -11.89 8.14 -19.31
CA HIS A 251 -11.61 9.45 -18.71
C HIS A 251 -10.54 9.35 -17.62
N CYS A 252 -10.63 8.35 -16.74
CA CYS A 252 -9.65 8.13 -15.68
C CYS A 252 -8.24 7.90 -16.25
N VAL A 253 -8.11 7.05 -17.28
CA VAL A 253 -6.82 6.80 -17.95
C VAL A 253 -6.31 8.08 -18.60
N GLY A 254 -7.16 8.84 -19.28
CA GLY A 254 -6.81 10.13 -19.88
C GLY A 254 -6.28 11.13 -18.85
N TYR A 255 -6.98 11.31 -17.73
CA TYR A 255 -6.54 12.17 -16.63
C TYR A 255 -5.22 11.70 -16.02
N THR A 256 -5.06 10.39 -15.83
CA THR A 256 -3.82 9.82 -15.26
C THR A 256 -2.64 10.05 -16.20
N CYS A 257 -2.78 9.78 -17.49
CA CYS A 257 -1.73 10.04 -18.47
C CYS A 257 -1.37 11.53 -18.56
N GLN A 258 -2.37 12.41 -18.45
CA GLN A 258 -2.13 13.85 -18.41
C GLN A 258 -1.37 14.27 -17.13
N ALA A 259 -1.77 13.76 -15.97
CA ALA A 259 -1.08 14.03 -14.70
C ALA A 259 0.37 13.53 -14.75
N LEU A 260 0.60 12.27 -15.12
CA LEU A 260 1.95 11.69 -15.26
C LEU A 260 2.82 12.49 -16.24
N ARG A 261 2.25 12.99 -17.33
CA ARG A 261 2.97 13.86 -18.26
C ARG A 261 3.34 15.20 -17.62
N LEU A 262 2.44 15.81 -16.84
CA LEU A 262 2.71 17.06 -16.13
C LEU A 262 3.78 16.86 -15.07
N ASP A 263 3.71 15.78 -14.30
CA ASP A 263 4.70 15.39 -13.30
C ASP A 263 6.07 15.13 -13.94
N TYR A 264 6.08 14.47 -15.11
CA TYR A 264 7.29 14.27 -15.90
C TYR A 264 7.89 15.60 -16.37
N ILE A 265 7.09 16.48 -16.98
CA ILE A 265 7.54 17.81 -17.43
C ILE A 265 7.97 18.68 -16.24
N ASP A 266 7.44 18.42 -15.05
CA ASP A 266 7.85 19.15 -13.86
C ASP A 266 9.29 18.86 -13.47
N ILE A 267 9.68 17.59 -13.57
CA ILE A 267 11.03 17.11 -13.28
C ILE A 267 11.96 17.35 -14.47
N GLN A 268 11.53 16.97 -15.68
CA GLN A 268 12.32 17.01 -16.90
C GLN A 268 11.48 17.48 -18.10
N ASP A 269 11.62 18.75 -18.46
CA ASP A 269 11.09 19.28 -19.71
C ASP A 269 12.10 19.01 -20.84
N ASP A 270 12.00 17.82 -21.43
CA ASP A 270 12.86 17.34 -22.52
C ASP A 270 12.35 17.74 -23.91
N LEU A 271 11.35 18.62 -23.99
CA LEU A 271 10.98 19.20 -25.27
C LEU A 271 12.20 19.90 -25.87
N PRO A 272 12.61 19.55 -27.11
CA PRO A 272 13.61 20.34 -27.81
C PRO A 272 13.11 21.79 -27.84
N GLU A 273 14.00 22.79 -27.72
CA GLU A 273 13.60 24.20 -27.74
C GLU A 273 12.68 24.45 -28.95
N GLY A 274 11.38 24.43 -28.68
CA GLY A 274 10.37 24.51 -29.72
C GLY A 274 10.46 25.87 -30.37
N TRP A 275 9.95 25.98 -31.59
CA TRP A 275 9.72 27.27 -32.22
C TRP A 275 8.73 28.09 -31.37
N THR A 276 9.25 28.88 -30.43
CA THR A 276 8.48 29.95 -29.80
C THR A 276 8.62 31.20 -30.68
N LEU A 277 7.53 31.95 -30.85
CA LEU A 277 7.54 33.22 -31.59
C LEU A 277 8.64 34.16 -31.05
N SER A 278 8.91 34.08 -29.74
CA SER A 278 9.99 34.83 -29.09
C SER A 278 11.39 34.33 -29.47
N ASN A 279 11.63 33.02 -29.58
CA ASN A 279 12.92 32.49 -30.04
C ASN A 279 13.19 32.81 -31.51
N THR A 280 12.17 32.79 -32.37
CA THR A 280 12.33 33.17 -33.78
C THR A 280 12.48 34.69 -33.98
N LEU A 281 11.73 35.50 -33.22
CA LEU A 281 11.91 36.96 -33.22
C LEU A 281 13.26 37.38 -32.63
N ASN A 282 13.77 36.65 -31.62
CA ASN A 282 15.15 36.83 -31.13
C ASN A 282 16.18 36.44 -32.20
N LEU A 283 15.98 35.32 -32.91
CA LEU A 283 16.88 34.85 -33.98
C LEU A 283 16.91 35.82 -35.18
N ILE A 284 15.79 36.48 -35.47
CA ILE A 284 15.63 37.49 -36.54
C ILE A 284 16.06 38.89 -36.09
N GLY A 285 16.55 39.06 -34.85
CA GLY A 285 17.05 40.36 -34.35
C GLY A 285 15.95 41.36 -33.93
N LEU A 286 14.70 40.91 -33.84
CA LEU A 286 13.55 41.69 -33.33
C LEU A 286 13.35 41.52 -31.81
N GLY A 287 14.27 40.84 -31.13
CA GLY A 287 14.27 40.57 -29.69
C GLY A 287 14.24 41.79 -28.75
N LEU A 288 14.57 42.98 -29.27
CA LEU A 288 14.55 44.24 -28.50
C LEU A 288 13.14 44.79 -28.25
N ILE A 289 12.12 44.31 -28.96
CA ILE A 289 10.75 44.85 -28.90
C ILE A 289 9.89 44.11 -27.85
N ILE A 290 10.29 42.90 -27.43
CA ILE A 290 9.54 42.10 -26.46
C ILE A 290 10.34 42.05 -25.15
N ARG A 291 10.17 43.06 -24.30
CA ARG A 291 10.54 42.99 -22.86
C ARG A 291 9.57 42.05 -22.14
N GLY A 292 9.65 40.76 -22.43
CA GLY A 292 9.05 39.69 -21.63
C GLY A 292 10.11 39.06 -20.75
N SER A 293 9.79 38.81 -19.48
CA SER A 293 10.63 37.99 -18.58
C SER A 293 10.99 36.67 -19.27
N LYS A 294 12.29 36.35 -19.38
CA LYS A 294 12.72 35.02 -19.79
C LYS A 294 11.96 34.01 -18.91
N PRO A 295 11.29 32.99 -19.48
CA PRO A 295 10.84 31.88 -18.67
C PRO A 295 12.08 31.31 -17.97
N GLU A 296 12.03 31.20 -16.64
CA GLU A 296 13.09 30.55 -15.89
C GLU A 296 13.30 29.16 -16.48
N LYS A 297 14.51 28.89 -17.01
CA LYS A 297 14.85 27.55 -17.46
C LYS A 297 14.80 26.67 -16.22
N LYS A 298 13.88 25.70 -16.21
CA LYS A 298 13.89 24.67 -15.17
C LYS A 298 15.27 24.00 -15.16
N PRO A 299 15.86 23.78 -13.97
CA PRO A 299 17.16 23.16 -13.88
C PRO A 299 17.10 21.77 -14.53
N VAL A 300 18.02 21.51 -15.47
CA VAL A 300 18.19 20.17 -16.02
C VAL A 300 18.91 19.35 -14.97
N TYR A 301 18.20 18.43 -14.34
CA TYR A 301 18.78 17.49 -13.38
C TYR A 301 19.65 16.47 -14.10
N ASP A 302 20.70 16.00 -13.42
CA ASP A 302 21.42 14.81 -13.81
C ASP A 302 20.54 13.56 -13.64
N ALA A 303 20.90 12.47 -14.33
CA ALA A 303 20.07 11.27 -14.39
C ALA A 303 19.82 10.61 -13.02
N GLU A 304 20.75 10.74 -12.06
CA GLU A 304 20.59 10.19 -10.72
C GLU A 304 19.64 11.03 -9.87
N THR A 305 19.79 12.36 -9.89
CA THR A 305 18.85 13.28 -9.21
C THR A 305 17.45 13.20 -9.80
N ALA A 306 17.30 13.14 -11.12
CA ALA A 306 16.00 12.97 -11.76
C ALA A 306 15.34 11.65 -11.31
N LYS A 307 16.10 10.56 -11.24
CA LYS A 307 15.60 9.26 -10.77
C LYS A 307 15.15 9.31 -9.30
N GLN A 308 15.85 10.05 -8.44
CA GLN A 308 15.42 10.27 -7.05
C GLN A 308 14.12 11.07 -6.99
N LEU A 309 14.03 12.18 -7.74
CA LEU A 309 12.82 13.01 -7.82
C LEU A 309 11.60 12.21 -8.34
N PHE A 310 11.79 11.32 -9.31
CA PHE A 310 10.73 10.41 -9.78
C PHE A 310 10.35 9.33 -8.75
N SER A 311 11.26 8.96 -7.84
CA SER A 311 11.01 7.95 -6.82
C SER A 311 10.30 8.50 -5.58
N ASP A 312 10.40 9.82 -5.38
CA ASP A 312 9.80 10.54 -4.24
C ASP A 312 8.36 11.04 -4.51
N GLN A 313 7.84 10.84 -5.73
CA GLN A 313 6.42 11.07 -6.11
C GLN A 313 5.50 9.93 -5.67
#